data_AF-A0A438VML7-F1
#
_entry.id   AF-A0A438VML7-F1
#
_cell.length_a   1.000
_cell.length_b   1.000
_cell.length_c   1.000
_cell.angle_alpha   90.00
_cell.angle_beta   90.00
_cell.angle_gamma   90.00
#
_symmetry.space_group_name_H-M   'P 1'
#
loop_
_entity.id
_entity.type
_entity.pdbx_description
1 polymer ?
#
loop_
_entity_poly.entity_id
_entity_poly.type
_entity_poly.pdbx_seq_one_letter_code
_entity_poly.pdbx_strand_id
1 'polypeptide(L)'
;HQSELDFASLVAKVKKCLKPKGYFIFCYEALSLCLVIESLKSVKLTLEALRFVQSFKDKNAHLMLGAARNNSKSALKVLPPLITH
;
A
#
# COMPACT_ATOMS: atom_id res chain seq x y z
N HIS A 1 -23.62 4.01 -0.38
CA HIS A 1 -22.66 5.09 -0.68
C HIS A 1 -21.43 4.89 0.20
N GLN A 2 -20.49 4.08 -0.26
CA GLN A 2 -19.22 3.89 0.45
C GLN A 2 -18.30 5.01 -0.02
N SER A 3 -18.00 5.94 0.87
CA SER A 3 -17.06 7.02 0.62
C SER A 3 -15.68 6.40 0.42
N GLU A 4 -15.31 6.15 -0.84
CA GLU A 4 -13.94 5.78 -1.18
C GLU A 4 -13.06 6.96 -0.80
N LEU A 5 -12.31 6.79 0.29
CA LEU A 5 -11.33 7.76 0.72
C LEU A 5 -10.29 7.87 -0.40
N ASP A 6 -10.19 9.05 -1.02
CA ASP A 6 -9.18 9.32 -2.03
C ASP A 6 -7.78 9.01 -1.45
N PHE A 7 -7.14 7.98 -2.01
CA PHE A 7 -5.88 7.47 -1.51
C PHE A 7 -4.76 8.51 -1.64
N ALA A 8 -4.81 9.37 -2.67
CA ALA A 8 -3.85 10.45 -2.85
C ALA A 8 -3.92 11.46 -1.70
N SER A 9 -5.13 11.91 -1.35
CA SER A 9 -5.37 12.80 -0.21
C SER A 9 -4.96 12.18 1.12
N LEU A 10 -5.21 10.88 1.33
CA LEU A 10 -4.76 10.15 2.52
C LEU A 10 -3.24 10.19 2.64
N VAL A 11 -2.56 9.80 1.58
CA VAL A 11 -1.10 9.69 1.53
C VAL A 11 -0.44 11.06 1.77
N ALA A 12 -1.00 12.15 1.25
CA ALA A 12 -0.54 13.51 1.52
C ALA A 12 -0.64 13.90 3.00
N LYS A 13 -1.71 13.49 3.70
CA LYS A 13 -1.86 13.71 5.14
C LYS A 13 -0.87 12.85 5.93
N VAL A 14 -0.78 11.56 5.60
CA VAL A 14 0.16 10.62 6.24
C VAL A 14 1.60 11.12 6.15
N LYS A 15 2.03 11.62 4.98
CA LYS A 15 3.39 12.18 4.79
C LYS A 15 3.72 13.26 5.82
N LYS A 16 2.77 14.13 6.16
CA LYS A 16 2.95 15.20 7.15
C LYS A 16 3.03 14.67 8.59
N CYS A 17 2.40 13.54 8.87
CA CYS A 17 2.40 12.92 10.21
C CYS A 17 3.58 11.97 10.43
N LEU A 18 4.20 11.44 9.36
CA LEU A 18 5.30 10.49 9.48
C LEU A 18 6.63 11.16 9.84
N LYS A 19 7.22 10.70 10.95
CA LYS A 19 8.64 10.94 11.25
C LYS A 19 9.54 10.35 10.15
N PRO A 20 10.78 10.85 9.99
CA PRO A 20 11.76 10.22 9.10
C PRO A 20 11.87 8.73 9.37
N LYS A 21 11.95 7.91 8.31
CA LYS A 21 11.97 6.43 8.37
C LYS A 21 10.73 5.76 8.97
N GLY A 22 9.68 6.52 9.30
CA GLY A 22 8.41 5.99 9.78
C GLY A 22 7.66 5.19 8.70
N TYR A 23 6.85 4.24 9.14
CA TYR A 23 6.05 3.36 8.28
C TYR A 23 4.61 3.83 8.18
N PHE A 24 4.09 3.79 6.96
CA PHE A 24 2.66 3.79 6.67
C PHE A 24 2.27 2.38 6.22
N ILE A 25 1.49 1.69 7.04
CA ILE A 25 0.98 0.36 6.75
C ILE A 25 -0.51 0.49 6.42
N PHE A 26 -0.94 -0.08 5.31
CA PHE A 26 -2.31 0.06 4.82
C PHE A 26 -2.81 -1.22 4.17
N CYS A 27 -4.14 -1.33 4.09
CA CYS A 27 -4.86 -2.31 3.29
C CYS A 27 -5.68 -1.56 2.25
N TYR A 28 -5.63 -2.00 0.99
CA TYR A 28 -6.36 -1.36 -0.09
C TYR A 28 -6.75 -2.35 -1.18
N GLU A 29 -7.61 -1.93 -2.11
CA GLU A 29 -8.01 -2.77 -3.24
C GLU A 29 -6.82 -3.11 -4.12
N ALA A 30 -6.65 -4.40 -4.44
CA ALA A 30 -5.50 -4.90 -5.19
C ALA A 30 -5.43 -4.34 -6.63
N LEU A 31 -6.57 -4.15 -7.29
CA LEU A 31 -6.63 -3.61 -8.65
C LEU A 31 -6.18 -2.15 -8.74
N SER A 32 -6.26 -1.42 -7.63
CA SER A 32 -5.83 -0.02 -7.53
C SER A 32 -4.32 0.14 -7.28
N LEU A 33 -3.51 -0.90 -7.52
CA LEU A 33 -2.06 -0.89 -7.27
C LEU A 33 -1.32 0.24 -7.99
N CYS A 34 -1.65 0.50 -9.26
CA CYS A 34 -1.00 1.57 -10.03
C CYS A 34 -1.24 2.95 -9.38
N LEU A 35 -2.50 3.25 -9.06
CA LEU A 35 -2.91 4.48 -8.35
C LEU A 35 -2.19 4.61 -7.00
N VAL A 36 -2.10 3.53 -6.23
CA VAL A 36 -1.42 3.50 -4.94
C VAL A 36 0.07 3.84 -5.10
N ILE A 37 0.75 3.21 -6.06
CA ILE A 37 2.19 3.46 -6.32
C ILE A 37 2.42 4.91 -6.74
N GLU A 38 1.60 5.45 -7.63
CA GLU A 38 1.69 6.84 -8.10
C GLU A 38 1.46 7.83 -6.95
N SER A 39 0.43 7.58 -6.12
CA SER A 39 0.10 8.41 -4.97
C SER A 39 1.22 8.44 -3.92
N LEU A 40 1.86 7.31 -3.65
CA LEU A 40 3.01 7.25 -2.74
C LEU A 40 4.22 8.01 -3.29
N LYS A 41 4.51 7.84 -4.59
CA LYS A 41 5.63 8.51 -5.26
C LYS A 41 5.47 10.03 -5.27
N SER A 42 4.25 10.54 -5.49
CA SER A 42 3.97 11.98 -5.56
C SER A 42 4.37 12.73 -4.28
N VAL A 43 4.35 12.05 -3.12
CA VAL A 43 4.74 12.61 -1.81
C VAL A 43 6.08 12.09 -1.28
N LYS A 44 6.87 11.42 -2.13
CA LYS A 44 8.17 10.83 -1.75
C LYS A 44 8.05 9.81 -0.59
N LEU A 45 7.06 8.93 -0.65
CA LEU A 45 7.01 7.69 0.14
C LEU A 45 7.38 6.52 -0.76
N THR A 46 8.19 5.61 -0.25
CA THR A 46 8.66 4.43 -0.98
C THR A 46 7.89 3.21 -0.50
N LEU A 47 7.19 2.50 -1.38
CA LEU A 47 6.58 1.21 -1.05
C LEU A 47 7.69 0.16 -0.89
N GLU A 48 7.90 -0.32 0.34
CA GLU A 48 8.96 -1.29 0.66
C GLU A 48 8.47 -2.73 0.66
N ALA A 49 7.21 -2.95 1.03
CA ALA A 49 6.60 -4.29 1.03
C ALA A 49 5.18 -4.25 0.48
N LEU A 50 4.85 -5.29 -0.29
CA LEU A 50 3.53 -5.54 -0.84
C LEU A 50 3.17 -7.01 -0.60
N ARG A 51 1.99 -7.28 -0.05
CA ARG A 51 1.45 -8.63 0.09
C ARG A 51 0.01 -8.65 -0.41
N PHE A 52 -0.28 -9.51 -1.38
CA PHE A 52 -1.65 -9.73 -1.84
C PHE A 52 -2.43 -10.59 -0.84
N VAL A 53 -3.73 -10.35 -0.73
CA VAL A 53 -4.65 -11.08 0.13
C VAL A 53 -5.75 -11.68 -0.75
N GLN A 54 -5.90 -13.00 -0.67
CA GLN A 54 -6.85 -13.77 -1.47
C GLN A 54 -7.54 -14.80 -0.58
N SER A 55 -8.81 -15.10 -0.86
CA SER A 55 -9.55 -16.05 -0.04
C SER A 55 -8.99 -17.46 -0.15
N PHE A 56 -8.63 -17.89 -1.36
CA PHE A 56 -8.12 -19.23 -1.65
C PHE A 56 -6.92 -19.16 -2.60
N LYS A 57 -6.11 -20.22 -2.66
CA LYS A 57 -4.88 -20.29 -3.48
C LYS A 57 -5.11 -20.07 -4.98
N ASP A 58 -6.27 -20.47 -5.47
CA ASP A 58 -6.70 -20.44 -6.87
C ASP A 58 -7.54 -19.20 -7.23
N LYS A 59 -7.71 -18.26 -6.29
CA LYS A 59 -8.47 -17.03 -6.51
C LYS A 59 -7.56 -15.82 -6.67
N ASN A 60 -8.03 -14.86 -7.46
CA ASN A 60 -7.40 -13.55 -7.56
C ASN A 60 -7.49 -12.81 -6.22
N ALA A 61 -6.49 -11.98 -5.95
CA ALA A 61 -6.49 -11.11 -4.78
C ALA A 61 -7.44 -9.92 -4.98
N HIS A 62 -8.30 -9.67 -4.00
CA HIS A 62 -9.14 -8.48 -3.97
C HIS A 62 -8.53 -7.37 -3.12
N LEU A 63 -7.64 -7.72 -2.19
CA LEU A 63 -6.98 -6.78 -1.30
C LEU A 63 -5.46 -6.93 -1.39
N MET A 64 -4.77 -5.86 -1.03
CA MET A 64 -3.32 -5.85 -0.82
C MET A 64 -2.98 -5.13 0.48
N LEU A 65 -1.97 -5.64 1.16
CA LEU A 65 -1.30 -4.98 2.27
C LEU A 65 -0.03 -4.31 1.74
N GLY A 66 0.13 -3.02 2.02
CA GLY A 66 1.31 -2.25 1.67
C GLY A 66 1.99 -1.67 2.90
N ALA A 67 3.33 -1.65 2.88
CA ALA A 67 4.13 -0.90 3.83
C ALA A 67 5.01 0.10 3.08
N ALA A 68 4.70 1.39 3.24
CA ALA A 68 5.46 2.48 2.67
C ALA A 68 6.30 3.20 3.72
N ARG A 69 7.46 3.71 3.32
CA ARG A 69 8.42 4.33 4.24
C ARG A 69 8.84 5.72 3.78
N ASN A 70 8.95 6.63 4.74
CA ASN A 70 9.41 7.98 4.49
C ASN A 70 10.93 8.03 4.25
N ASN A 71 11.33 8.53 3.09
CA ASN A 71 12.73 8.72 2.68
C ASN A 71 13.56 7.42 2.64
N SER A 72 12.98 6.35 2.12
CA SER A 72 13.68 5.09 1.90
C SER A 72 14.17 4.93 0.47
N LYS A 73 15.31 4.24 0.31
CA LYS A 73 15.89 3.80 -0.97
C LYS A 73 15.76 2.29 -1.19
N SER A 74 15.05 1.58 -0.30
CA SER A 74 14.86 0.14 -0.41
C SER A 74 14.09 -0.21 -1.68
N ALA A 75 14.46 -1.34 -2.29
CA ALA A 75 13.64 -1.95 -3.34
C ALA A 75 12.34 -2.51 -2.76
N LEU A 76 11.28 -2.52 -3.57
CA LEU A 76 10.02 -3.16 -3.24
C LEU A 76 10.21 -4.68 -3.07
N LYS A 77 9.69 -5.23 -1.97
CA LYS A 77 9.57 -6.67 -1.75
C LYS A 77 8.12 -7.11 -1.96
N VAL A 78 7.89 -7.97 -2.95
CA VAL A 78 6.61 -8.66 -3.10
C VAL A 78 6.66 -9.92 -2.24
N LEU A 79 5.83 -9.98 -1.21
CA LEU A 79 5.79 -11.07 -0.24
C LEU A 79 4.84 -12.17 -0.70
N PRO A 80 5.01 -13.41 -0.19
CA PRO A 80 4.03 -14.48 -0.42
C PRO A 80 2.61 -14.02 -0.02
N PRO A 81 1.58 -14.40 -0.80
CA PRO A 81 0.21 -13.96 -0.55
C PRO A 81 -0.30 -14.47 0.79
N LEU A 82 -1.20 -13.70 1.41
CA LEU A 82 -1.98 -14.14 2.56
C LEU A 82 -3.23 -14.84 2.04
N ILE A 83 -3.36 -16.13 2.34
CA ILE A 83 -4.56 -16.93 2.06
C ILE A 83 -5.38 -16.99 3.36
N THR A 84 -6.68 -16.68 3.29
CA THR A 84 -7.52 -16.55 4.50
C THR A 84 -8.45 -17.74 4.74
N HIS A 85 -8.69 -18.59 3.74
CA HIS A 85 -9.54 -19.78 3.83
C HIS A 85 -8.92 -20.99 3.11
#